data_AF-A0A1H8XE04-F1
#
_entry.id   AF-A0A1H8XE04-F1
#
_cell.length_a   1.000
_cell.length_b   1.000
_cell.length_c   1.000
_cell.angle_alpha   90.00
_cell.angle_beta   90.00
_cell.angle_gamma   90.00
#
_symmetry.space_group_name_H-M   'P 1'
#
loop_
_entity.id
_entity.type
_entity.pdbx_description
1 polymer ?
#
loop_
_entity_poly.entity_id
_entity_poly.type
_entity_poly.pdbx_seq_one_letter_code
_entity_poly.pdbx_strand_id
1 'polypeptide(L)'
;MSIALLRATVPAAVLVAAAVLTGPVAHATPAAAAPAASCSQSYLPLPDPACTPGVTNPDVTQSTIGSTICVSGWTSTIRPPTSYTNPLKVQGIADYGYSDTSLADYEEDHFLPLELGGSPRDPKNLWPEPHSGTKNSYSKDSVENAVKKAVCAGQANLTAAQHAMLTDWTTAESVLGIG
;
A
#
# COMPACT_ATOMS: atom_id res chain seq x y z
N MET A 1 85.18 -7.80 -72.65
CA MET A 1 83.86 -8.48 -72.65
C MET A 1 83.81 -9.29 -71.38
N SER A 2 83.01 -8.99 -70.36
CA SER A 2 81.67 -8.40 -70.41
C SER A 2 81.40 -7.62 -69.13
N ILE A 3 80.69 -6.51 -69.31
CA ILE A 3 80.08 -5.69 -68.26
C ILE A 3 78.84 -6.45 -67.77
N ALA A 4 78.69 -6.63 -66.46
CA ALA A 4 77.43 -7.10 -65.86
C ALA A 4 76.93 -6.05 -64.86
N LEU A 5 75.69 -5.62 -65.12
CA LEU A 5 75.01 -4.47 -64.56
C LEU A 5 74.56 -4.65 -63.10
N LEU A 6 74.52 -3.51 -62.41
CA LEU A 6 73.85 -3.22 -61.13
C LEU A 6 72.45 -3.82 -60.98
N ARG A 7 72.10 -4.21 -59.75
CA ARG A 7 70.75 -4.04 -59.18
C ARG A 7 70.84 -3.62 -57.71
N ALA A 8 70.61 -2.34 -57.44
CA ALA A 8 70.34 -1.84 -56.10
C ALA A 8 68.86 -2.10 -55.77
N THR A 9 68.58 -2.84 -54.71
CA THR A 9 67.22 -3.02 -54.18
C THR A 9 66.94 -1.95 -53.13
N VAL A 10 65.95 -1.09 -53.40
CA VAL A 10 65.41 -0.13 -52.43
C VAL A 10 64.32 -0.85 -51.62
N PRO A 11 64.37 -0.86 -50.27
CA PRO A 11 63.24 -1.37 -49.49
C PRO A 11 62.13 -0.31 -49.46
N ALA A 12 60.92 -0.72 -49.82
CA ALA A 12 59.72 0.09 -49.69
C ALA A 12 59.35 0.23 -48.20
N ALA A 13 59.30 1.47 -47.71
CA ALA A 13 58.78 1.76 -46.38
C ALA A 13 57.25 1.57 -46.36
N VAL A 14 56.78 0.59 -45.59
CA VAL A 14 55.34 0.38 -45.35
C VAL A 14 54.90 1.34 -44.23
N LEU A 15 54.16 2.38 -44.60
CA LEU A 15 53.44 3.23 -43.65
C LEU A 15 52.19 2.49 -43.17
N VAL A 16 52.20 2.03 -41.92
CA VAL A 16 50.99 1.52 -41.24
C VAL A 16 50.21 2.71 -40.71
N ALA A 17 49.15 3.11 -41.42
CA ALA A 17 48.19 4.08 -40.91
C ALA A 17 47.28 3.40 -39.88
N ALA A 18 47.47 3.71 -38.59
CA ALA A 18 46.54 3.31 -37.55
C ALA A 18 45.26 4.18 -37.64
N ALA A 19 44.19 3.61 -38.18
CA ALA A 19 42.87 4.25 -38.15
C ALA A 19 42.31 4.18 -36.73
N VAL A 20 42.28 5.32 -36.02
CA VAL A 20 41.62 5.45 -34.73
C VAL A 20 40.11 5.51 -34.98
N LEU A 21 39.41 4.40 -34.76
CA LEU A 21 37.95 4.35 -34.82
C LEU A 21 37.38 5.02 -33.57
N THR A 22 37.05 6.32 -33.66
CA THR A 22 36.23 6.99 -32.65
C THR A 22 34.78 6.58 -32.85
N GLY A 23 34.38 5.47 -32.22
CA GLY A 23 32.98 5.07 -32.14
C GLY A 23 32.18 6.05 -31.26
N PRO A 24 30.88 6.28 -31.55
CA PRO A 24 30.04 7.12 -30.71
C PRO A 24 29.85 6.44 -29.35
N VAL A 25 30.18 7.16 -28.27
CA VAL A 25 29.88 6.72 -26.91
C VAL A 25 28.36 6.82 -26.74
N ALA A 26 27.67 5.68 -26.78
CA ALA A 26 26.25 5.61 -26.46
C ALA A 26 26.08 6.03 -25.00
N HIS A 27 25.56 7.24 -24.78
CA HIS A 27 25.20 7.70 -23.44
C HIS A 27 23.95 6.92 -23.05
N ALA A 28 24.11 5.94 -22.16
CA ALA A 28 22.98 5.27 -21.54
C ALA A 28 22.18 6.33 -20.75
N THR A 29 20.98 6.64 -21.22
CA THR A 29 20.03 7.43 -20.44
C THR A 29 19.69 6.64 -19.18
N PRO A 30 19.90 7.18 -17.97
CA PRO A 30 19.48 6.50 -16.76
C PRO A 30 17.97 6.25 -16.84
N ALA A 31 17.57 4.99 -16.65
CA ALA A 31 16.16 4.66 -16.52
C ALA A 31 15.58 5.51 -15.38
N ALA A 32 14.46 6.19 -15.64
CA ALA A 32 13.76 6.93 -14.60
C ALA A 32 13.43 5.94 -13.47
N ALA A 33 13.92 6.22 -12.26
CA ALA A 33 13.57 5.45 -11.09
C ALA A 33 12.04 5.45 -10.93
N ALA A 34 11.47 4.30 -10.59
CA ALA A 34 10.06 4.24 -10.24
C ALA A 34 9.78 5.28 -9.14
N PRO A 35 8.63 5.97 -9.19
CA PRO A 35 8.25 6.89 -8.12
C PRO A 35 8.31 6.17 -6.78
N ALA A 36 8.88 6.82 -5.78
CA ALA A 36 8.91 6.30 -4.42
C ALA A 36 7.47 6.17 -3.88
N ALA A 37 7.25 5.16 -3.04
CA ALA A 37 6.00 5.00 -2.32
C ALA A 37 5.66 6.29 -1.53
N SER A 38 4.40 6.70 -1.58
CA SER A 38 3.89 7.86 -0.84
C SER A 38 3.36 7.51 0.55
N CYS A 39 3.10 6.23 0.80
CA CYS A 39 2.73 5.65 2.09
C CYS A 39 3.79 4.64 2.53
N SER A 40 3.86 4.36 3.84
CA SER A 40 4.84 3.46 4.44
C SER A 40 4.23 2.17 4.97
N GLN A 41 4.87 1.04 4.65
CA GLN A 41 4.56 -0.27 5.25
C GLN A 41 5.15 -0.43 6.67
N SER A 42 5.93 0.53 7.17
CA SER A 42 6.57 0.45 8.50
C SER A 42 5.59 0.42 9.67
N TYR A 43 4.32 0.77 9.43
CA TYR A 43 3.26 0.83 10.43
C TYR A 43 2.47 -0.47 10.55
N LEU A 44 2.69 -1.43 9.63
CA LEU A 44 1.97 -2.70 9.66
C LEU A 44 2.08 -3.36 11.04
N PRO A 45 0.97 -3.86 11.59
CA PRO A 45 -0.28 -4.17 10.89
C PRO A 45 -1.33 -3.04 10.88
N LEU A 46 -0.94 -1.81 11.23
CA LEU A 46 -1.78 -0.62 11.04
C LEU A 46 -1.47 0.07 9.70
N PRO A 47 -2.40 0.85 9.14
CA PRO A 47 -2.09 1.69 8.00
C PRO A 47 -1.10 2.81 8.37
N ASP A 48 -0.50 3.41 7.35
CA ASP A 48 0.26 4.65 7.54
C ASP A 48 -0.70 5.77 7.98
N PRO A 49 -0.49 6.40 9.16
CA PRO A 49 -1.39 7.43 9.67
C PRO A 49 -1.41 8.71 8.83
N ALA A 50 -0.41 8.96 7.98
CA ALA A 50 -0.44 10.08 7.03
C ALA A 50 -1.38 9.81 5.85
N CYS A 51 -1.55 8.54 5.47
CA CYS A 51 -2.39 8.14 4.34
C CYS A 51 -3.82 7.79 4.78
N THR A 52 -3.96 7.03 5.87
CA THR A 52 -5.25 6.54 6.36
C THR A 52 -5.36 6.80 7.86
N PRO A 53 -5.54 8.07 8.29
CA PRO A 53 -5.68 8.42 9.71
C PRO A 53 -6.95 7.87 10.37
N GLY A 54 -7.91 7.41 9.57
CA GLY A 54 -9.22 6.99 10.02
C GLY A 54 -10.21 8.14 10.10
N VAL A 55 -11.47 7.88 9.73
CA VAL A 55 -12.53 8.91 9.68
C VAL A 55 -13.83 8.33 10.20
N THR A 56 -14.52 9.05 11.07
CA THR A 56 -15.84 8.68 11.59
C THR A 56 -16.97 9.05 10.63
N ASN A 57 -18.03 8.24 10.61
CA ASN A 57 -19.31 8.55 10.01
C ASN A 57 -20.14 9.41 10.99
N PRO A 58 -20.52 10.65 10.63
CA PRO A 58 -21.26 11.55 11.52
C PRO A 58 -22.66 11.04 11.89
N ASP A 59 -23.24 10.10 11.13
CA ASP A 59 -24.54 9.50 11.44
C ASP A 59 -24.44 8.47 12.59
N VAL A 60 -23.23 8.03 12.93
CA VAL A 60 -22.97 7.05 14.00
C VAL A 60 -22.40 7.75 15.22
N THR A 61 -23.26 7.91 16.22
CA THR A 61 -22.98 8.52 17.51
C THR A 61 -23.46 7.59 18.61
N GLN A 62 -23.02 7.81 19.85
CA GLN A 62 -23.50 7.03 20.99
C GLN A 62 -25.03 7.03 21.10
N SER A 63 -25.70 8.14 20.72
CA SER A 63 -27.16 8.24 20.70
C SER A 63 -27.84 7.51 19.54
N THR A 64 -27.13 7.25 18.44
CA THR A 64 -27.71 6.62 17.24
C THR A 64 -27.32 5.15 17.07
N ILE A 65 -26.47 4.58 17.93
CA ILE A 65 -26.03 3.17 17.80
C ILE A 65 -27.20 2.17 17.75
N GLY A 66 -28.29 2.45 18.47
CA GLY A 66 -29.49 1.60 18.50
C GLY A 66 -30.29 1.58 17.19
N SER A 67 -30.07 2.54 16.30
CA SER A 67 -30.66 2.60 14.96
C SER A 67 -29.62 2.47 13.83
N THR A 68 -28.35 2.24 14.18
CA THR A 68 -27.22 2.13 13.25
C THR A 68 -26.44 0.83 13.50
N ILE A 69 -25.23 0.90 14.04
CA ILE A 69 -24.29 -0.23 14.15
C ILE A 69 -24.82 -1.41 14.97
N CYS A 70 -25.80 -1.20 15.86
CA CYS A 70 -26.43 -2.27 16.64
C CYS A 70 -27.70 -2.85 15.99
N VAL A 71 -28.05 -2.40 14.79
CA VAL A 71 -29.12 -2.97 13.97
C VAL A 71 -28.53 -3.97 12.98
N SER A 72 -29.06 -5.19 12.98
CA SER A 72 -28.62 -6.24 12.06
C SER A 72 -28.74 -5.79 10.60
N GLY A 73 -27.67 -5.94 9.83
CA GLY A 73 -27.63 -5.58 8.41
C GLY A 73 -27.39 -4.11 8.08
N TRP A 74 -27.28 -3.21 9.07
CA TRP A 74 -27.09 -1.77 8.82
C TRP A 74 -25.80 -1.46 8.04
N THR A 75 -24.68 -2.09 8.37
CA THR A 75 -23.41 -1.83 7.64
C THR A 75 -23.52 -2.21 6.15
N SER A 76 -24.30 -3.23 5.81
CA SER A 76 -24.59 -3.61 4.42
C SER A 76 -25.32 -2.52 3.64
N THR A 77 -26.08 -1.64 4.30
CA THR A 77 -26.80 -0.56 3.61
C THR A 77 -25.92 0.64 3.26
N ILE A 78 -24.78 0.79 3.94
CA ILE A 78 -23.84 1.90 3.74
C ILE A 78 -22.53 1.49 3.06
N ARG A 79 -22.23 0.18 3.01
CA ARG A 79 -21.00 -0.35 2.42
C ARG A 79 -20.86 0.12 0.97
N PRO A 80 -19.71 0.70 0.57
CA PRO A 80 -19.49 1.08 -0.83
C PRO A 80 -19.47 -0.16 -1.74
N PRO A 81 -19.94 -0.03 -2.99
CA PRO A 81 -19.84 -1.12 -3.97
C PRO A 81 -18.37 -1.36 -4.37
N THR A 82 -18.07 -2.56 -4.85
CA THR A 82 -16.71 -2.92 -5.33
C THR A 82 -16.23 -2.08 -6.51
N SER A 83 -17.15 -1.51 -7.29
CA SER A 83 -16.83 -0.54 -8.34
C SER A 83 -16.22 0.76 -7.80
N TYR A 84 -16.45 1.07 -6.52
CA TYR A 84 -15.81 2.17 -5.80
C TYR A 84 -14.48 1.75 -5.17
N THR A 85 -14.45 0.59 -4.51
CA THR A 85 -13.29 0.18 -3.69
C THR A 85 -12.16 -0.44 -4.51
N ASN A 86 -12.43 -1.15 -5.61
CA ASN A 86 -11.36 -1.78 -6.40
C ASN A 86 -10.35 -0.77 -6.99
N PRO A 87 -10.76 0.38 -7.56
CA PRO A 87 -9.80 1.39 -7.99
C PRO A 87 -8.95 1.96 -6.84
N LEU A 88 -9.54 2.13 -5.65
CA LEU A 88 -8.80 2.57 -4.47
C LEU A 88 -7.78 1.53 -4.03
N LYS A 89 -8.14 0.24 -4.01
CA LYS A 89 -7.21 -0.86 -3.71
C LYS A 89 -6.00 -0.88 -4.63
N VAL A 90 -6.22 -0.74 -5.94
CA VAL A 90 -5.14 -0.68 -6.93
C VAL A 90 -4.22 0.52 -6.65
N GLN A 91 -4.80 1.69 -6.39
CA GLN A 91 -4.03 2.90 -6.10
C GLN A 91 -3.24 2.75 -4.79
N GLY A 92 -3.88 2.30 -3.72
CA GLY A 92 -3.27 2.10 -2.42
C GLY A 92 -2.11 1.11 -2.49
N ILE A 93 -2.24 0.03 -3.26
CA ILE A 93 -1.16 -0.96 -3.41
C ILE A 93 0.11 -0.32 -3.98
N ALA A 94 -0.06 0.58 -4.97
CA ALA A 94 1.03 1.36 -5.52
C ALA A 94 1.55 2.41 -4.53
N ASP A 95 0.66 3.11 -3.83
CA ASP A 95 1.03 4.17 -2.88
C ASP A 95 1.85 3.63 -1.69
N TYR A 96 1.52 2.45 -1.19
CA TYR A 96 2.29 1.74 -0.15
C TYR A 96 3.56 1.08 -0.70
N GLY A 97 3.74 1.00 -2.02
CA GLY A 97 4.88 0.37 -2.65
C GLY A 97 4.98 -1.13 -2.39
N TYR A 98 3.85 -1.83 -2.28
CA TYR A 98 3.87 -3.28 -2.13
C TYR A 98 4.49 -3.95 -3.35
N SER A 99 5.38 -4.92 -3.13
CA SER A 99 5.94 -5.73 -4.21
C SER A 99 4.93 -6.73 -4.78
N ASP A 100 4.02 -7.21 -3.94
CA ASP A 100 2.89 -8.03 -4.36
C ASP A 100 1.72 -7.13 -4.77
N THR A 101 1.30 -7.24 -6.02
CA THR A 101 0.21 -6.44 -6.60
C THR A 101 -1.05 -7.26 -6.90
N SER A 102 -1.12 -8.50 -6.41
CA SER A 102 -2.31 -9.33 -6.51
C SER A 102 -3.41 -8.76 -5.64
N LEU A 103 -4.51 -8.28 -6.24
CA LEU A 103 -5.63 -7.70 -5.48
C LEU A 103 -6.31 -8.68 -4.53
N ALA A 104 -6.12 -9.98 -4.74
CA ALA A 104 -6.70 -11.04 -3.92
C ALA A 104 -5.97 -11.23 -2.58
N ASP A 105 -4.78 -10.65 -2.42
CA ASP A 105 -3.96 -10.76 -1.20
C ASP A 105 -4.17 -9.58 -0.23
N TYR A 106 -5.13 -8.69 -0.55
CA TYR A 106 -5.50 -7.53 0.24
C TYR A 106 -7.03 -7.40 0.34
N GLU A 107 -7.53 -6.91 1.46
CA GLU A 107 -8.89 -6.36 1.61
C GLU A 107 -8.83 -4.84 1.37
N GLU A 108 -9.82 -4.23 0.71
CA GLU A 108 -9.92 -2.76 0.72
C GLU A 108 -10.80 -2.41 1.89
N ASP A 109 -10.17 -2.06 3.01
CA ASP A 109 -10.85 -2.09 4.30
C ASP A 109 -10.83 -0.75 5.01
N HIS A 110 -11.75 -0.61 5.94
CA HIS A 110 -11.90 0.56 6.76
C HIS A 110 -10.93 0.52 7.94
N PHE A 111 -10.13 1.59 8.17
CA PHE A 111 -9.26 1.63 9.36
C PHE A 111 -10.09 1.71 10.65
N LEU A 112 -11.02 2.67 10.73
CA LEU A 112 -12.14 2.56 11.67
C LEU A 112 -13.26 1.77 10.96
N PRO A 113 -13.67 0.58 11.44
CA PRO A 113 -14.67 -0.23 10.75
C PRO A 113 -16.06 0.41 10.74
N LEU A 114 -16.88 0.03 9.76
CA LEU A 114 -18.28 0.48 9.67
C LEU A 114 -19.08 0.09 10.92
N GLU A 115 -18.71 -1.05 11.50
CA GLU A 115 -19.23 -1.65 12.72
C GLU A 115 -19.05 -0.77 13.96
N LEU A 116 -18.13 0.20 13.89
CA LEU A 116 -17.87 1.20 14.93
C LEU A 116 -18.02 2.63 14.40
N GLY A 117 -18.77 2.80 13.30
CA GLY A 117 -19.06 4.10 12.73
C GLY A 117 -17.90 4.71 11.95
N GLY A 118 -17.13 3.89 11.24
CA GLY A 118 -16.22 4.35 10.19
C GLY A 118 -16.94 5.02 9.02
N SER A 119 -16.31 6.02 8.42
CA SER A 119 -16.78 6.65 7.19
C SER A 119 -16.77 5.62 6.05
N PRO A 120 -17.89 5.42 5.34
CA PRO A 120 -17.99 4.36 4.34
C PRO A 120 -17.19 4.65 3.08
N ARG A 121 -16.96 5.92 2.73
CA ARG A 121 -16.39 6.32 1.44
C ARG A 121 -15.20 7.26 1.55
N ASP A 122 -14.88 7.83 2.71
CA ASP A 122 -13.71 8.71 2.79
C ASP A 122 -12.43 7.90 2.56
N PRO A 123 -11.61 8.19 1.53
CA PRO A 123 -10.36 7.47 1.28
C PRO A 123 -9.39 7.53 2.46
N LYS A 124 -9.48 8.54 3.34
CA LYS A 124 -8.67 8.61 4.57
C LYS A 124 -9.06 7.58 5.63
N ASN A 125 -10.14 6.82 5.39
CA ASN A 125 -10.53 5.67 6.20
C ASN A 125 -10.38 4.36 5.42
N LEU A 126 -9.93 4.35 4.17
CA LEU A 126 -9.81 3.16 3.34
C LEU A 126 -8.35 2.87 3.01
N TRP A 127 -7.97 1.58 3.03
CA TRP A 127 -6.62 1.17 2.66
C TRP A 127 -6.58 -0.30 2.22
N PRO A 128 -5.58 -0.70 1.41
CA PRO A 128 -5.35 -2.09 1.05
C PRO A 128 -4.71 -2.84 2.24
N GLU A 129 -5.54 -3.40 3.10
CA GLU A 129 -5.12 -4.17 4.26
C GLU A 129 -4.63 -5.57 3.85
N PRO A 130 -3.38 -5.96 4.17
CA PRO A 130 -2.87 -7.27 3.79
C PRO A 130 -3.61 -8.44 4.45
N HIS A 131 -3.82 -9.52 3.70
CA HIS A 131 -4.22 -10.82 4.24
C HIS A 131 -3.04 -11.60 4.84
N SER A 132 -1.81 -11.20 4.53
CA SER A 132 -0.59 -11.87 5.00
C SER A 132 -0.18 -11.46 6.42
N GLY A 133 0.64 -12.28 7.08
CA GLY A 133 1.07 -12.05 8.46
C GLY A 133 0.15 -12.66 9.51
N THR A 134 0.54 -12.56 10.79
CA THR A 134 -0.25 -13.08 11.92
C THR A 134 -1.29 -12.10 12.45
N LYS A 135 -1.05 -10.80 12.23
CA LYS A 135 -2.00 -9.71 12.43
C LYS A 135 -2.33 -9.15 11.05
N ASN A 136 -3.46 -9.59 10.51
CA ASN A 136 -3.93 -9.34 9.15
C ASN A 136 -5.42 -8.96 9.17
N SER A 137 -6.00 -8.70 7.99
CA SER A 137 -7.42 -8.35 7.86
C SER A 137 -8.37 -9.31 8.60
N TYR A 138 -8.15 -10.62 8.52
CA TYR A 138 -9.02 -11.61 9.17
C TYR A 138 -8.93 -11.56 10.70
N SER A 139 -7.74 -11.31 11.24
CA SER A 139 -7.57 -11.12 12.68
C SER A 139 -8.18 -9.81 13.16
N LYS A 140 -8.11 -8.74 12.34
CA LYS A 140 -8.78 -7.48 12.61
C LYS A 140 -10.30 -7.66 12.59
N ASP A 141 -10.88 -8.36 11.61
CA ASP A 141 -12.32 -8.71 11.58
C ASP A 141 -12.80 -9.31 12.92
N SER A 142 -11.98 -10.17 13.53
CA SER A 142 -12.30 -10.79 14.82
C SER A 142 -12.37 -9.75 15.96
N VAL A 143 -11.39 -8.85 16.02
CA VAL A 143 -11.36 -7.73 16.97
C VAL A 143 -12.55 -6.81 16.74
N GLU A 144 -12.84 -6.43 15.50
CA GLU A 144 -13.94 -5.54 15.16
C GLU A 144 -15.30 -6.09 15.62
N ASN A 145 -15.51 -7.39 15.41
CA ASN A 145 -16.70 -8.08 15.87
C ASN A 145 -16.80 -8.10 17.40
N ALA A 146 -15.69 -8.35 18.12
CA ALA A 146 -15.66 -8.31 19.58
C ALA A 146 -15.96 -6.91 20.12
N VAL A 147 -15.30 -5.88 19.58
CA VAL A 147 -15.48 -4.49 19.99
C VAL A 147 -16.89 -3.99 19.69
N LYS A 148 -17.44 -4.29 18.50
CA LYS A 148 -18.83 -3.98 18.16
C LYS A 148 -19.80 -4.61 19.16
N LYS A 149 -19.60 -5.89 19.48
CA LYS A 149 -20.44 -6.61 20.44
C LYS A 149 -20.41 -5.94 21.81
N ALA A 150 -19.23 -5.54 22.29
CA ALA A 150 -19.09 -4.83 23.55
C ALA A 150 -19.83 -3.47 23.54
N VAL A 151 -19.70 -2.69 22.46
CA VAL A 151 -20.42 -1.42 22.30
C VAL A 151 -21.93 -1.65 22.32
N CYS A 152 -22.44 -2.60 21.53
CA CYS A 152 -23.87 -2.88 21.45
C CYS A 152 -24.44 -3.55 22.71
N ALA A 153 -23.61 -4.19 23.53
CA ALA A 153 -23.98 -4.67 24.86
C ALA A 153 -23.89 -3.60 25.96
N GLY A 154 -23.43 -2.38 25.63
CA GLY A 154 -23.22 -1.30 26.61
C GLY A 154 -22.00 -1.51 27.52
N GLN A 155 -21.11 -2.44 27.18
CA GLN A 155 -19.89 -2.73 27.93
C GLN A 155 -18.77 -1.72 27.62
N ALA A 156 -18.83 -1.07 26.46
CA ALA A 156 -17.90 -0.02 26.05
C ALA A 156 -18.66 1.17 25.44
N ASN A 157 -18.16 2.39 25.67
CA ASN A 157 -18.66 3.58 24.96
C ASN A 157 -18.12 3.60 23.52
N LEU A 158 -18.94 4.02 22.55
CA LEU A 158 -18.55 4.10 21.15
C LEU A 158 -17.26 4.91 20.95
N THR A 159 -17.13 6.07 21.61
CA THR A 159 -15.97 6.95 21.43
C THR A 159 -14.69 6.28 21.96
N ALA A 160 -14.78 5.56 23.07
CA ALA A 160 -13.66 4.80 23.62
C ALA A 160 -13.26 3.66 22.70
N ALA A 161 -14.24 2.95 22.14
CA ALA A 161 -14.00 1.88 21.16
C ALA A 161 -13.34 2.41 19.87
N GLN A 162 -13.85 3.51 19.31
CA GLN A 162 -13.26 4.18 18.15
C GLN A 162 -11.81 4.60 18.42
N HIS A 163 -11.56 5.20 19.59
CA HIS A 163 -10.22 5.60 19.98
C HIS A 163 -9.26 4.42 20.14
N ALA A 164 -9.72 3.32 20.75
CA ALA A 164 -8.91 2.11 20.92
C ALA A 164 -8.53 1.51 19.56
N MET A 165 -9.48 1.39 18.63
CA MET A 165 -9.24 0.87 17.27
C MET A 165 -8.26 1.74 16.47
N LEU A 166 -8.43 3.06 16.50
CA LEU A 166 -7.59 4.01 15.77
C LEU A 166 -6.20 4.20 16.39
N THR A 167 -6.03 3.86 17.67
CA THR A 167 -4.72 3.91 18.33
C THR A 167 -3.92 2.65 18.01
N ASP A 168 -4.51 1.49 18.30
CA ASP A 168 -3.94 0.18 18.01
C ASP A 168 -5.02 -0.88 18.14
N TRP A 169 -5.66 -1.21 17.02
CA TRP A 169 -6.68 -2.26 16.96
C TRP A 169 -6.18 -3.58 17.55
N THR A 170 -4.88 -3.87 17.49
CA THR A 170 -4.31 -5.13 17.96
C THR A 170 -4.31 -5.26 19.49
N THR A 171 -4.56 -4.16 20.21
CA THR A 171 -4.69 -4.10 21.68
C THR A 171 -6.07 -3.62 22.14
N ALA A 172 -6.98 -3.30 21.21
CA ALA A 172 -8.26 -2.66 21.52
C ALA A 172 -9.10 -3.45 22.53
N GLU A 173 -9.18 -4.78 22.40
CA GLU A 173 -9.93 -5.61 23.35
C GLU A 173 -9.36 -5.52 24.77
N SER A 174 -8.03 -5.51 24.91
CA SER A 174 -7.37 -5.36 26.22
C SER A 174 -7.58 -3.97 26.80
N VAL A 175 -7.44 -2.92 25.99
CA VAL A 175 -7.67 -1.52 26.40
C VAL A 175 -9.10 -1.30 26.88
N LEU A 176 -10.07 -1.94 26.23
CA LEU A 176 -11.49 -1.85 26.58
C LEU A 176 -11.89 -2.81 27.73
N GLY A 177 -11.02 -3.72 28.13
CA GLY A 177 -11.30 -4.72 29.16
C GLY A 177 -12.34 -5.77 28.73
N ILE A 178 -12.33 -6.15 27.45
CA ILE A 178 -13.32 -7.08 26.84
C ILE A 178 -12.69 -8.38 26.32
N GLY A 179 -11.37 -8.54 26.45
CA GLY A 179 -10.60 -9.73 26.08
C GLY A 179 -10.23 -10.63 27.25
#